data_AF-A0A7X6S2D1-F1
#
_entry.id   AF-A0A7X6S2D1-F1
#
_cell.length_a   1.000
_cell.length_b   1.000
_cell.length_c   1.000
_cell.angle_alpha   90.00
_cell.angle_beta   90.00
_cell.angle_gamma   90.00
#
_symmetry.space_group_name_H-M   'P 1'
#
loop_
_entity.id
_entity.type
_entity.pdbx_description
1 polymer ?
#
loop_
_entity_poly.entity_id
_entity_poly.type
_entity_poly.pdbx_seq_one_letter_code
_entity_poly.pdbx_strand_id
1 'polypeptide(L)'
;STTTDKDGNVTNIYRQVTPPVKTPLTNFVDENGTPIKDPEEGSKPNEPVSGYELVSSTTDKDGNVTNVYRQVTPPVKTLITNFVDENGTPIKDPEEGSKPNEPVSGYEIVSTSTDKDGNVTNVYRQVTPPVKTPLTNFVDENGTPIKDPEEGSKPNEPISGYEIVSTSTDKDGNVTNVYRQVTPPVKTPITNFVDENGTPIKDPEEGSKPNEPVSGYELVSSTTDKDGNVTNVYRQVTPPVKTPITNFVDENGTPIKDPEEGSKPNEPISGYEIVSTTTDKDGNVTNVYRQVTLSEQVIEAEVPQYVTKETATLPNTGDNDSAFGIVAGIVTATLGLFGLRRRKED
;
A
#
# COMPACT_ATOMS: atom_id res chain seq x y z
N SER A 1 62.05 42.30 124.52
CA SER A 1 63.13 43.16 125.02
C SER A 1 63.56 42.67 126.39
N THR A 2 64.67 43.17 126.92
CA THR A 2 65.14 42.89 128.29
C THR A 2 65.12 44.17 129.11
N THR A 3 64.81 44.02 130.40
CA THR A 3 64.89 45.10 131.40
C THR A 3 65.52 44.54 132.66
N THR A 4 66.60 45.17 133.12
CA THR A 4 67.27 44.83 134.37
C THR A 4 66.82 45.81 135.45
N ASP A 5 66.47 45.32 136.64
CA ASP A 5 66.17 46.20 137.77
C ASP A 5 67.45 46.74 138.46
N LYS A 6 67.24 47.64 139.42
CA LYS A 6 68.31 48.28 140.21
C LYS A 6 69.08 47.32 141.13
N ASP A 7 68.58 46.10 141.33
CA ASP A 7 69.16 45.07 142.20
C ASP A 7 69.87 43.96 141.38
N GLY A 8 69.82 44.06 140.05
CA GLY A 8 70.54 43.20 139.10
C GLY A 8 69.69 42.13 138.41
N ASN A 9 68.38 42.04 138.69
CA ASN A 9 67.53 40.98 138.13
C ASN A 9 67.15 41.30 136.68
N VAL A 10 67.51 40.41 135.74
CA VAL A 10 67.20 40.55 134.30
C VAL A 10 65.85 39.90 133.99
N THR A 11 64.84 40.72 133.65
CA THR A 11 63.55 40.23 133.13
C THR A 11 63.58 40.17 131.60
N ASN A 12 63.31 38.98 131.05
CA ASN A 12 63.19 38.73 129.61
C ASN A 12 61.72 38.85 129.16
N ILE A 13 61.41 39.89 128.39
CA ILE A 13 60.09 40.11 127.80
C ILE A 13 60.07 39.56 126.37
N TYR A 14 59.53 38.36 126.21
CA TYR A 14 59.31 37.74 124.90
C TYR A 14 58.03 38.29 124.26
N ARG A 15 58.10 38.69 122.99
CA ARG A 15 56.91 38.98 122.17
C ARG A 15 56.57 37.73 121.38
N GLN A 16 55.35 37.21 121.52
CA GLN A 16 54.86 36.15 120.63
C GLN A 16 54.79 36.71 119.20
N VAL A 17 55.55 36.13 118.29
CA VAL A 17 55.49 36.43 116.85
C VAL A 17 54.55 35.41 116.23
N THR A 18 53.34 35.83 115.87
CA THR A 18 52.46 35.01 115.02
C THR A 18 53.12 34.89 113.65
N PRO A 19 53.30 33.68 113.09
CA PRO A 19 53.77 33.54 111.71
C PRO A 19 52.74 34.16 110.75
N PRO A 20 53.17 34.63 109.56
CA PRO A 20 52.23 35.13 108.56
C PRO A 20 51.24 34.02 108.19
N VAL A 21 49.95 34.35 108.21
CA VAL A 21 48.90 33.42 107.76
C VAL A 21 49.05 33.26 106.25
N LYS A 22 49.60 32.11 105.82
CA LYS A 22 49.65 31.75 104.40
C LYS A 22 48.22 31.61 103.90
N THR A 23 47.82 32.41 102.92
CA THR A 23 46.57 32.21 102.19
C THR A 23 46.66 30.93 101.37
N PRO A 24 45.64 30.06 101.40
CA PRO A 24 45.59 28.90 100.51
C PRO A 24 45.38 29.38 99.06
N LEU A 25 45.85 28.59 98.10
CA LEU A 25 45.62 28.80 96.67
C LEU A 25 44.71 27.70 96.10
N THR A 26 43.96 28.04 95.05
CA THR A 26 43.21 27.08 94.22
C THR A 26 43.87 26.99 92.84
N ASN A 27 44.28 25.79 92.46
CA ASN A 27 44.86 25.47 91.15
C ASN A 27 43.81 24.84 90.23
N PHE A 28 43.94 25.09 88.93
CA PHE A 28 43.04 24.61 87.89
C PHE A 28 43.87 23.87 86.82
N VAL A 29 43.75 22.55 86.76
CA VAL A 29 44.57 21.71 85.85
C VAL A 29 43.72 20.76 85.00
N ASP A 30 44.25 20.33 83.87
CA ASP A 30 43.66 19.23 83.09
C ASP A 30 43.96 17.85 83.73
N GLU A 31 43.42 16.78 83.15
CA GLU A 31 43.68 15.38 83.57
C GLU A 31 45.18 14.96 83.46
N ASN A 32 46.04 15.76 82.80
CA ASN A 32 47.48 15.56 82.71
C ASN A 32 48.29 16.38 83.74
N GLY A 33 47.64 17.28 84.50
CA GLY A 33 48.29 18.22 85.42
C GLY A 33 48.73 19.55 84.78
N THR A 34 48.37 19.81 83.53
CA THR A 34 48.64 21.07 82.82
C THR A 34 47.73 22.18 83.34
N PRO A 35 48.25 23.35 83.76
CA PRO A 35 47.39 24.48 84.15
C PRO A 35 46.48 24.96 83.02
N ILE A 36 45.18 25.06 83.27
CA ILE A 36 44.17 25.56 82.31
C ILE A 36 43.68 26.98 82.62
N LYS A 37 43.98 27.48 83.82
CA LYS A 37 43.66 28.81 84.33
C LYS A 37 44.68 29.16 85.42
N ASP A 38 45.02 30.44 85.58
CA ASP A 38 45.91 30.91 86.64
C ASP A 38 45.38 30.54 88.05
N PRO A 39 46.25 30.20 89.02
CA PRO A 39 45.83 29.92 90.38
C PRO A 39 45.18 31.14 91.06
N GLU A 40 44.10 30.91 91.81
CA GLU A 40 43.38 31.97 92.54
C GLU A 40 43.58 31.87 94.05
N GLU A 41 43.54 33.01 94.74
CA GLU A 41 43.58 33.04 96.21
C GLU A 41 42.28 32.50 96.84
N GLY A 42 42.43 31.72 97.91
CA GLY A 42 41.36 31.05 98.62
C GLY A 42 41.29 29.55 98.35
N SER A 43 40.41 28.88 99.08
CA SER A 43 40.14 27.44 98.96
C SER A 43 38.79 27.28 98.26
N LYS A 44 38.80 27.04 96.93
CA LYS A 44 37.61 27.05 96.05
C LYS A 44 37.41 25.69 95.37
N PRO A 45 36.94 24.67 96.11
CA PRO A 45 36.63 23.37 95.54
C PRO A 45 35.44 23.45 94.58
N ASN A 46 35.51 22.70 93.49
CA ASN A 46 34.44 22.53 92.50
C ASN A 46 34.03 23.81 91.73
N GLU A 47 34.94 24.77 91.56
CA GLU A 47 34.67 25.98 90.77
C GLU A 47 34.47 25.64 89.27
N PRO A 48 33.46 26.19 88.58
CA PRO A 48 33.19 25.88 87.19
C PRO A 48 34.17 26.60 86.23
N VAL A 49 34.67 25.90 85.22
CA VAL A 49 35.54 26.45 84.15
C VAL A 49 34.85 26.24 82.79
N SER A 50 34.76 27.30 81.99
CA SER A 50 34.03 27.27 80.71
C SER A 50 34.72 26.35 79.70
N GLY A 51 33.95 25.44 79.08
CA GLY A 51 34.47 24.42 78.14
C GLY A 51 35.09 23.19 78.81
N TYR A 52 34.99 23.07 80.13
CA TYR A 52 35.59 22.00 80.93
C TYR A 52 34.60 21.40 81.93
N GLU A 53 34.70 20.09 82.15
CA GLU A 53 33.96 19.34 83.17
C GLU A 53 34.90 19.03 84.35
N LEU A 54 34.44 19.23 85.58
CA LEU A 54 35.22 18.89 86.77
C LEU A 54 35.28 17.36 86.95
N VAL A 55 36.49 16.83 87.02
CA VAL A 55 36.76 15.39 87.24
C VAL A 55 37.00 15.10 88.71
N SER A 56 37.72 15.97 89.40
CA SER A 56 37.92 15.88 90.86
C SER A 56 38.33 17.23 91.46
N SER A 57 38.09 17.38 92.76
CA SER A 57 38.64 18.46 93.59
C SER A 57 39.35 17.82 94.78
N THR A 58 40.58 18.24 95.06
CA THR A 58 41.39 17.76 96.19
C THR A 58 41.89 18.94 97.01
N THR A 59 42.07 18.74 98.33
CA THR A 59 42.58 19.77 99.25
C THR A 59 43.77 19.22 100.04
N ASP A 60 44.87 19.97 100.10
CA ASP A 60 46.07 19.58 100.85
C ASP A 60 46.02 19.97 102.34
N LYS A 61 47.04 19.53 103.09
CA LYS A 61 47.20 19.81 104.53
C LYS A 61 47.40 21.29 104.88
N ASP A 62 47.74 22.13 103.90
CA ASP A 62 47.94 23.57 104.05
C ASP A 62 46.73 24.37 103.52
N GLY A 63 45.64 23.68 103.15
CA GLY A 63 44.37 24.25 102.69
C GLY A 63 44.29 24.56 101.19
N ASN A 64 45.35 24.30 100.41
CA ASN A 64 45.35 24.57 98.97
C ASN A 64 44.46 23.56 98.25
N VAL A 65 43.75 24.01 97.22
CA VAL A 65 42.89 23.19 96.38
C VAL A 65 43.56 22.93 95.04
N THR A 66 43.37 21.72 94.50
CA THR A 66 43.61 21.41 93.09
C THR A 66 42.33 20.83 92.51
N ASN A 67 41.70 21.60 91.62
CA ASN A 67 40.60 21.17 90.78
C ASN A 67 41.18 20.61 89.46
N VAL A 68 40.78 19.37 89.13
CA VAL A 68 41.19 18.64 87.91
C VAL A 68 40.00 18.58 86.97
N TYR A 69 40.22 18.93 85.70
CA TYR A 69 39.16 19.04 84.70
C TYR A 69 39.47 18.27 83.41
N ARG A 70 38.41 17.90 82.69
CA ARG A 70 38.43 17.31 81.35
C ARG A 70 37.81 18.28 80.35
N GLN A 71 38.40 18.44 79.18
CA GLN A 71 37.84 19.31 78.15
C GLN A 71 36.54 18.72 77.59
N VAL A 72 35.50 19.55 77.44
CA VAL A 72 34.21 19.14 76.87
C VAL A 72 34.27 19.27 75.35
N THR A 73 34.61 18.18 74.66
CA THR A 73 34.54 18.09 73.20
C THR A 73 33.09 17.94 72.74
N PRO A 74 32.54 18.83 71.89
CA PRO A 74 31.21 18.63 71.32
C PRO A 74 31.18 17.42 70.37
N PRO A 75 30.06 16.70 70.25
CA PRO A 75 29.96 15.59 69.32
C PRO A 75 30.11 16.08 67.87
N VAL A 76 30.97 15.41 67.10
CA VAL A 76 31.12 15.70 65.66
C VAL A 76 29.85 15.26 64.95
N LYS A 77 29.10 16.22 64.41
CA LYS A 77 27.89 15.95 63.64
C LYS A 77 28.28 15.46 62.24
N THR A 78 28.10 14.17 61.99
CA THR A 78 28.17 13.60 60.65
C THR A 78 26.98 14.09 59.84
N LEU A 79 27.25 14.69 58.68
CA LEU A 79 26.23 15.01 57.69
C LEU A 79 26.04 13.81 56.76
N ILE A 80 24.81 13.58 56.30
CA ILE A 80 24.48 12.53 55.33
C ILE A 80 23.97 13.16 54.05
N THR A 81 24.30 12.56 52.90
CA THR A 81 23.66 12.82 51.61
C THR A 81 22.81 11.62 51.20
N ASN A 82 21.52 11.85 50.96
CA ASN A 82 20.56 10.86 50.48
C ASN A 82 20.32 10.99 48.98
N PHE A 83 20.01 9.87 48.32
CA PHE A 83 19.83 9.77 46.88
C PHE A 83 18.50 9.07 46.57
N VAL A 84 17.47 9.83 46.18
CA VAL A 84 16.09 9.31 46.03
C VAL A 84 15.47 9.62 44.67
N ASP A 85 14.51 8.82 44.23
CA ASP A 85 13.67 9.14 43.07
C ASP A 85 12.61 10.22 43.42
N GLU A 86 11.82 10.65 42.42
CA GLU A 86 10.73 11.61 42.62
C GLU A 86 9.61 11.13 43.58
N ASN A 87 9.57 9.84 43.92
CA ASN A 87 8.64 9.25 44.89
C ASN A 87 9.24 9.16 46.32
N GLY A 88 10.53 9.49 46.49
CA GLY A 88 11.26 9.34 47.75
C GLY A 88 11.91 7.96 47.97
N THR A 89 11.92 7.10 46.95
CA THR A 89 12.55 5.77 46.98
C THR A 89 14.06 5.90 46.86
N PRO A 90 14.88 5.31 47.76
CA PRO A 90 16.34 5.32 47.61
C PRO A 90 16.80 4.62 46.32
N ILE A 91 17.65 5.30 45.53
CA ILE A 91 18.24 4.76 44.29
C ILE A 91 19.73 4.43 44.41
N LYS A 92 20.37 4.90 45.47
CA LYS A 92 21.77 4.69 45.85
C LYS A 92 21.85 4.78 47.38
N ASP A 93 22.75 4.02 48.01
CA ASP A 93 22.95 4.09 49.45
C ASP A 93 23.33 5.53 49.90
N PRO A 94 22.88 5.98 51.09
CA PRO A 94 23.28 7.27 51.63
C PRO A 94 24.78 7.33 51.91
N GLU A 95 25.40 8.50 51.69
CA GLU A 95 26.85 8.68 51.88
C GLU A 95 27.16 9.78 52.90
N GLU A 96 28.28 9.63 53.60
CA GLU A 96 28.78 10.65 54.53
C GLU A 96 29.24 11.92 53.80
N GLY A 97 28.98 13.07 54.43
CA GLY A 97 29.27 14.40 53.92
C GLY A 97 28.07 15.07 53.26
N SER A 98 28.32 16.28 52.74
CA SER A 98 27.35 17.10 52.00
C SER A 98 27.74 17.10 50.52
N LYS A 99 27.00 16.37 49.68
CA LYS A 99 27.30 16.17 48.25
C LYS A 99 26.12 16.61 47.36
N PRO A 100 25.85 17.93 47.28
CA PRO A 100 24.74 18.45 46.48
C PRO A 100 24.99 18.25 44.98
N ASN A 101 23.93 17.87 44.25
CA ASN A 101 23.94 17.69 42.78
C ASN A 101 24.96 16.63 42.28
N GLU A 102 25.22 15.58 43.06
CA GLU A 102 26.10 14.49 42.62
C GLU A 102 25.42 13.67 41.49
N PRO A 103 26.10 13.35 40.37
CA PRO A 103 25.49 12.62 39.26
C PRO A 103 25.34 11.12 39.55
N VAL A 104 24.19 10.54 39.19
CA VAL A 104 23.92 9.09 39.27
C VAL A 104 23.67 8.54 37.88
N SER A 105 24.31 7.42 37.52
CA SER A 105 24.24 6.86 36.16
C SER A 105 22.83 6.39 35.82
N GLY A 106 22.30 6.83 34.67
CA GLY A 106 20.92 6.54 34.24
C GLY A 106 19.85 7.46 34.84
N TYR A 107 20.24 8.50 35.57
CA TYR A 107 19.35 9.45 36.22
C TYR A 107 19.75 10.91 35.95
N GLU A 108 18.77 11.81 35.91
CA GLU A 108 18.95 13.27 35.95
C GLU A 108 18.58 13.82 37.34
N ILE A 109 19.22 14.90 37.76
CA ILE A 109 18.94 15.58 39.02
C ILE A 109 17.74 16.51 38.81
N VAL A 110 16.64 16.26 39.53
CA VAL A 110 15.41 17.06 39.51
C VAL A 110 15.50 18.21 40.49
N SER A 111 15.99 17.93 41.70
CA SER A 111 16.21 18.96 42.73
C SER A 111 17.21 18.48 43.78
N THR A 112 17.78 19.43 44.51
CA THR A 112 18.66 19.18 45.65
C THR A 112 18.19 20.04 46.81
N SER A 113 18.08 19.46 48.00
CA SER A 113 17.63 20.13 49.22
C SER A 113 18.58 19.87 50.38
N THR A 114 18.64 20.81 51.33
CA THR A 114 19.35 20.66 52.60
C THR A 114 18.36 20.83 53.75
N ASP A 115 18.39 19.93 54.73
CA ASP A 115 17.52 20.01 55.90
C ASP A 115 18.04 21.00 56.97
N LYS A 116 17.33 21.09 58.11
CA LYS A 116 17.73 21.96 59.23
C LYS A 116 19.00 21.45 59.95
N ASP A 117 19.35 20.21 59.72
CA ASP A 117 20.45 19.53 60.37
C ASP A 117 21.74 19.58 59.54
N GLY A 118 21.65 19.91 58.25
CA GLY A 118 22.74 20.02 57.29
C GLY A 118 22.84 18.82 56.33
N ASN A 119 21.95 17.84 56.45
CA ASN A 119 21.90 16.69 55.55
C ASN A 119 21.38 17.13 54.18
N VAL A 120 21.91 16.52 53.12
CA VAL A 120 21.49 16.76 51.75
C VAL A 120 20.56 15.64 51.29
N THR A 121 19.57 15.99 50.49
CA THR A 121 18.78 15.03 49.72
C THR A 121 18.75 15.47 48.27
N ASN A 122 19.42 14.68 47.42
CA ASN A 122 19.37 14.80 45.97
C ASN A 122 18.17 13.97 45.46
N VAL A 123 17.29 14.58 44.68
CA VAL A 123 16.09 13.96 44.09
C VAL A 123 16.31 13.80 42.59
N TYR A 124 16.03 12.60 42.08
CA TYR A 124 16.37 12.18 40.72
C TYR A 124 15.16 11.67 39.93
N ARG A 125 15.24 11.80 38.60
CA ARG A 125 14.33 11.14 37.64
C ARG A 125 15.14 10.19 36.77
N GLN A 126 14.61 9.01 36.53
CA GLN A 126 15.26 8.05 35.64
C GLN A 126 15.24 8.57 34.20
N VAL A 127 16.39 8.55 33.52
CA VAL A 127 16.50 8.94 32.11
C VAL A 127 15.98 7.80 31.26
N THR A 128 14.67 7.81 30.98
CA THR A 128 14.10 6.92 29.96
C THR A 128 14.59 7.35 28.58
N PRO A 129 15.22 6.46 27.79
CA PRO A 129 15.54 6.79 26.40
C PRO A 129 14.24 7.10 25.63
N PRO A 130 14.28 7.97 24.61
CA PRO A 130 13.11 8.25 23.80
C PRO A 130 12.60 6.96 23.17
N VAL A 131 11.31 6.67 23.35
CA VAL A 131 10.66 5.54 22.68
C VAL A 131 10.70 5.83 21.17
N LYS A 132 11.56 5.13 20.44
CA LYS A 132 11.53 5.15 18.98
C LYS A 132 10.15 4.68 18.53
N THR A 133 9.43 5.52 17.79
CA THR A 133 8.29 5.05 17.01
C THR A 133 8.84 4.10 15.93
N PRO A 134 8.32 2.86 15.83
CA PRO A 134 8.71 1.98 14.73
C PRO A 134 8.22 2.57 13.41
N LEU A 135 9.00 2.39 12.34
CA LEU A 135 8.62 2.78 10.99
C LEU A 135 8.09 1.57 10.22
N THR A 136 7.13 1.78 9.33
CA THR A 136 6.79 0.84 8.26
C THR A 136 7.39 1.30 6.95
N ASN A 137 8.12 0.41 6.29
CA ASN A 137 8.72 0.61 4.96
C ASN A 137 7.93 -0.16 3.91
N PHE A 138 7.90 0.37 2.69
CA PHE A 138 7.09 -0.15 1.58
C PHE A 138 7.95 -0.24 0.32
N VAL A 139 8.39 -1.44 -0.04
CA VAL A 139 9.41 -1.66 -1.08
C VAL A 139 8.99 -2.70 -2.12
N ASP A 140 9.55 -2.64 -3.31
CA ASP A 140 9.40 -3.69 -4.32
C ASP A 140 10.28 -4.93 -4.01
N GLU A 141 10.16 -5.98 -4.83
CA GLU A 141 10.98 -7.20 -4.73
C GLU A 141 12.50 -6.95 -4.88
N ASN A 142 12.93 -5.76 -5.34
CA ASN A 142 14.33 -5.34 -5.44
C ASN A 142 14.80 -4.48 -4.24
N GLY A 143 13.89 -4.09 -3.34
CA GLY A 143 14.16 -3.17 -2.22
C GLY A 143 13.96 -1.68 -2.54
N THR A 144 13.41 -1.34 -3.71
CA THR A 144 13.11 0.03 -4.15
C THR A 144 11.88 0.57 -3.41
N PRO A 145 11.91 1.75 -2.77
CA PRO A 145 10.73 2.33 -2.13
C PRO A 145 9.58 2.61 -3.12
N ILE A 146 8.36 2.19 -2.77
CA ILE A 146 7.13 2.41 -3.54
C ILE A 146 6.33 3.60 -3.01
N LYS A 147 6.35 3.82 -1.68
CA LYS A 147 5.88 5.04 -1.01
C LYS A 147 6.83 5.37 0.15
N ASP A 148 6.75 6.60 0.66
CA ASP A 148 7.52 7.04 1.82
C ASP A 148 7.24 6.15 3.06
N PRO A 149 8.23 5.95 3.96
CA PRO A 149 8.00 5.24 5.21
C PRO A 149 7.00 5.97 6.11
N GLU A 150 6.20 5.21 6.86
CA GLU A 150 5.16 5.76 7.74
C GLU A 150 5.38 5.38 9.20
N GLU A 151 5.02 6.27 10.13
CA GLU A 151 5.10 5.98 11.56
C GLU A 151 4.08 4.91 12.00
N GLY A 152 4.53 4.04 12.91
CA GLY A 152 3.77 2.91 13.44
C GLY A 152 4.08 1.59 12.71
N SER A 153 3.57 0.50 13.29
CA SER A 153 3.67 -0.85 12.72
C SER A 153 2.41 -1.13 11.87
N LYS A 154 2.57 -1.20 10.55
CA LYS A 154 1.48 -1.39 9.57
C LYS A 154 1.73 -2.62 8.68
N PRO A 155 1.68 -3.84 9.23
CA PRO A 155 1.90 -5.06 8.46
C PRO A 155 0.77 -5.31 7.45
N ASN A 156 1.12 -5.76 6.24
CA ASN A 156 0.19 -6.10 5.16
C ASN A 156 -0.72 -4.93 4.70
N GLU A 157 -0.22 -3.69 4.69
CA GLU A 157 -0.99 -2.55 4.18
C GLU A 157 -1.20 -2.65 2.66
N PRO A 158 -2.43 -2.49 2.12
CA PRO A 158 -2.67 -2.60 0.68
C PRO A 158 -2.21 -1.36 -0.09
N ILE A 159 -1.51 -1.57 -1.22
CA ILE A 159 -1.11 -0.51 -2.15
C ILE A 159 -1.77 -0.77 -3.52
N SER A 160 -2.39 0.26 -4.11
CA SER A 160 -3.10 0.11 -5.39
C SER A 160 -2.16 -0.23 -6.53
N GLY A 161 -2.50 -1.26 -7.32
CA GLY A 161 -1.67 -1.77 -8.42
C GLY A 161 -0.53 -2.70 -7.97
N TYR A 162 -0.48 -3.08 -6.69
CA TYR A 162 0.53 -3.96 -6.11
C TYR A 162 -0.11 -5.08 -5.27
N GLU A 163 0.57 -6.22 -5.19
CA GLU A 163 0.26 -7.31 -4.26
C GLU A 163 1.39 -7.48 -3.24
N ILE A 164 1.05 -7.91 -2.02
CA ILE A 164 2.02 -8.13 -0.93
C ILE A 164 2.69 -9.49 -1.15
N VAL A 165 4.01 -9.50 -1.25
CA VAL A 165 4.84 -10.70 -1.42
C VAL A 165 5.30 -11.23 -0.06
N SER A 166 5.68 -10.34 0.84
CA SER A 166 6.04 -10.69 2.22
C SER A 166 5.95 -9.47 3.15
N THR A 167 5.81 -9.74 4.44
CA THR A 167 5.96 -8.74 5.50
C THR A 167 6.96 -9.27 6.53
N SER A 168 7.85 -8.41 7.00
CA SER A 168 8.82 -8.72 8.06
C SER A 168 8.84 -7.62 9.12
N THR A 169 9.29 -7.98 10.33
CA THR A 169 9.46 -7.05 11.45
C THR A 169 10.84 -7.23 12.07
N ASP A 170 11.55 -6.15 12.37
CA ASP A 170 12.88 -6.18 12.98
C ASP A 170 12.88 -6.14 14.53
N LYS A 171 14.07 -6.00 15.13
CA LYS A 171 14.25 -5.99 16.60
C LYS A 171 13.84 -4.67 17.26
N ASP A 172 13.84 -3.57 16.49
CA ASP A 172 13.42 -2.24 16.92
C ASP A 172 11.90 -2.05 16.70
N GLY A 173 11.24 -3.05 16.11
CA GLY A 173 9.79 -3.07 15.82
C GLY A 173 9.42 -2.52 14.44
N ASN A 174 10.39 -2.13 13.62
CA ASN A 174 10.13 -1.60 12.28
C ASN A 174 9.58 -2.72 11.39
N VAL A 175 8.62 -2.38 10.54
CA VAL A 175 8.01 -3.28 9.55
C VAL A 175 8.59 -2.98 8.18
N THR A 176 8.77 -4.03 7.37
CA THR A 176 9.02 -3.89 5.93
C THR A 176 8.02 -4.78 5.20
N ASN A 177 7.13 -4.13 4.45
CA ASN A 177 6.22 -4.77 3.50
C ASN A 177 6.91 -4.78 2.12
N VAL A 178 7.04 -5.96 1.52
CA VAL A 178 7.60 -6.18 0.18
C VAL A 178 6.46 -6.47 -0.80
N TYR A 179 6.45 -5.77 -1.94
CA TYR A 179 5.38 -5.82 -2.93
C TYR A 179 5.87 -6.20 -4.33
N ARG A 180 4.97 -6.76 -5.13
CA ARG A 180 5.13 -6.98 -6.57
C ARG A 180 4.05 -6.21 -7.31
N GLN A 181 4.41 -5.60 -8.44
CA GLN A 181 3.43 -4.87 -9.25
C GLN A 181 2.48 -5.86 -9.92
N VAL A 182 1.17 -5.64 -9.80
CA VAL A 182 0.15 -6.46 -10.47
C VAL A 182 0.08 -6.05 -11.93
N THR A 183 0.82 -6.77 -12.77
CA THR A 183 0.66 -6.67 -14.23
C THR A 183 -0.66 -7.32 -14.65
N PRO A 184 -1.54 -6.63 -15.39
CA PRO A 184 -2.70 -7.29 -15.98
C PRO A 184 -2.23 -8.33 -17.00
N PRO A 185 -2.94 -9.46 -17.17
CA PRO A 185 -2.58 -10.45 -18.17
C PRO A 185 -2.62 -9.80 -19.55
N VAL A 186 -1.53 -9.93 -20.31
CA VAL A 186 -1.47 -9.49 -21.70
C VAL A 186 -2.45 -10.34 -22.49
N LYS A 187 -3.58 -9.74 -22.89
CA LYS A 187 -4.49 -10.35 -23.85
C LYS A 187 -3.70 -10.63 -25.13
N THR A 188 -3.54 -11.90 -25.48
CA THR A 188 -3.14 -12.28 -26.84
C THR A 188 -4.29 -11.90 -27.77
N PRO A 189 -4.07 -11.06 -28.80
CA PRO A 189 -5.11 -10.75 -29.77
C PRO A 189 -5.50 -12.02 -30.54
N ILE A 190 -6.76 -12.12 -30.94
CA ILE A 190 -7.29 -13.26 -31.71
C ILE A 190 -7.60 -12.81 -33.14
N THR A 191 -7.27 -13.65 -34.13
CA THR A 191 -7.70 -13.50 -35.52
C THR A 191 -8.89 -14.40 -35.80
N ASN A 192 -9.99 -13.81 -36.25
CA ASN A 192 -11.21 -14.50 -36.69
C ASN A 192 -11.29 -14.56 -38.22
N PHE A 193 -11.90 -15.63 -38.74
CA PHE A 193 -12.02 -15.92 -40.16
C PHE A 193 -13.49 -16.19 -40.50
N VAL A 194 -14.15 -15.24 -41.19
CA VAL A 194 -15.60 -15.32 -41.46
C VAL A 194 -15.93 -15.11 -42.93
N ASP A 195 -17.09 -15.60 -43.38
CA ASP A 195 -17.65 -15.25 -44.69
C ASP A 195 -18.29 -13.84 -44.71
N GLU A 196 -18.75 -13.38 -45.87
CA GLU A 196 -19.48 -12.11 -46.03
C GLU A 196 -20.79 -12.01 -45.21
N ASN A 197 -21.28 -13.12 -44.63
CA ASN A 197 -22.44 -13.16 -43.72
C ASN A 197 -22.05 -13.16 -42.23
N GLY A 198 -20.75 -13.25 -41.90
CA GLY A 198 -20.25 -13.38 -40.53
C GLY A 198 -20.14 -14.82 -40.00
N THR A 199 -20.35 -15.83 -40.86
CA THR A 199 -20.22 -17.26 -40.52
C THR A 199 -18.75 -17.65 -40.41
N PRO A 200 -18.28 -18.28 -39.32
CA PRO A 200 -16.90 -18.78 -39.25
C PRO A 200 -16.58 -19.81 -40.33
N ILE A 201 -15.46 -19.62 -41.04
CA ILE A 201 -14.98 -20.53 -42.10
C ILE A 201 -13.68 -21.26 -41.75
N LYS A 202 -13.00 -20.83 -40.69
CA LYS A 202 -11.79 -21.40 -40.10
C LYS A 202 -11.80 -21.06 -38.60
N ASP A 203 -11.28 -21.94 -37.76
CA ASP A 203 -11.17 -21.67 -36.31
C ASP A 203 -10.37 -20.39 -36.02
N PRO A 204 -10.72 -19.60 -34.99
CA PRO A 204 -9.93 -18.44 -34.59
C PRO A 204 -8.53 -18.82 -34.12
N GLU A 205 -7.55 -17.97 -34.40
CA GLU A 205 -6.14 -18.22 -34.06
C GLU A 205 -5.53 -17.12 -33.20
N GLU A 206 -4.61 -17.50 -32.32
CA GLU A 206 -3.82 -16.55 -31.52
C GLU A 206 -2.87 -15.73 -32.40
N GLY A 207 -2.75 -14.44 -32.07
CA GLY A 207 -1.98 -13.44 -32.80
C GLY A 207 -2.84 -12.56 -33.70
N SER A 208 -2.24 -11.45 -34.13
CA SER A 208 -2.84 -10.50 -35.09
C SER A 208 -2.37 -10.87 -36.51
N LYS A 209 -3.24 -11.49 -37.31
CA LYS A 209 -2.91 -12.04 -38.64
C LYS A 209 -3.80 -11.43 -39.74
N PRO A 210 -3.65 -10.13 -40.04
CA PRO A 210 -4.44 -9.46 -41.07
C PRO A 210 -4.10 -10.00 -42.46
N ASN A 211 -5.13 -10.22 -43.27
CA ASN A 211 -5.04 -10.68 -44.68
C ASN A 211 -4.45 -12.08 -44.89
N GLU A 212 -4.52 -12.98 -43.89
CA GLU A 212 -4.06 -14.36 -44.04
C GLU A 212 -4.90 -15.12 -45.11
N PRO A 213 -4.30 -15.91 -46.02
CA PRO A 213 -5.04 -16.62 -47.07
C PRO A 213 -5.81 -17.84 -46.55
N VAL A 214 -7.04 -18.02 -47.03
CA VAL A 214 -7.88 -19.22 -46.76
C VAL A 214 -8.17 -19.93 -48.08
N SER A 215 -7.97 -21.25 -48.12
CA SER A 215 -8.10 -22.04 -49.36
C SER A 215 -9.54 -22.11 -49.86
N GLY A 216 -9.76 -21.81 -51.15
CA GLY A 216 -11.10 -21.75 -51.76
C GLY A 216 -11.85 -20.44 -51.51
N TYR A 217 -11.21 -19.45 -50.90
CA TYR A 217 -11.79 -18.17 -50.52
C TYR A 217 -10.91 -16.98 -50.97
N GLU A 218 -11.56 -15.87 -51.32
CA GLU A 218 -10.93 -14.58 -51.61
C GLU A 218 -11.16 -13.63 -50.42
N LEU A 219 -10.12 -12.91 -49.99
CA LEU A 219 -10.25 -11.93 -48.91
C LEU A 219 -11.00 -10.69 -49.41
N VAL A 220 -12.04 -10.30 -48.67
CA VAL A 220 -12.87 -9.11 -48.96
C VAL A 220 -12.44 -7.93 -48.09
N SER A 221 -12.15 -8.16 -46.81
CA SER A 221 -11.60 -7.14 -45.91
C SER A 221 -10.88 -7.74 -44.71
N SER A 222 -10.03 -6.95 -44.07
CA SER A 222 -9.38 -7.24 -42.79
C SER A 222 -9.56 -6.03 -41.88
N THR A 223 -10.07 -6.22 -40.67
CA THR A 223 -10.27 -5.15 -39.68
C THR A 223 -9.60 -5.50 -38.36
N THR A 224 -9.10 -4.48 -37.64
CA THR A 224 -8.45 -4.63 -36.33
C THR A 224 -9.16 -3.77 -35.29
N ASP A 225 -9.41 -4.31 -34.10
CA ASP A 225 -10.07 -3.59 -33.00
C ASP A 225 -9.08 -2.90 -32.03
N LYS A 226 -9.59 -2.39 -30.90
CA LYS A 226 -8.77 -1.69 -29.87
C LYS A 226 -7.99 -2.62 -28.95
N ASP A 227 -8.40 -3.89 -28.84
CA ASP A 227 -7.70 -4.94 -28.11
C ASP A 227 -6.64 -5.63 -29.00
N GLY A 228 -6.59 -5.28 -30.30
CA GLY A 228 -5.65 -5.81 -31.30
C GLY A 228 -6.17 -7.03 -32.07
N ASN A 229 -7.40 -7.48 -31.78
CA ASN A 229 -8.03 -8.61 -32.46
C ASN A 229 -8.27 -8.28 -33.94
N VAL A 230 -8.16 -9.29 -34.79
CA VAL A 230 -8.40 -9.18 -36.24
C VAL A 230 -9.67 -9.91 -36.61
N THR A 231 -10.43 -9.37 -37.56
CA THR A 231 -11.45 -10.12 -38.28
C THR A 231 -11.18 -10.00 -39.78
N ASN A 232 -10.83 -11.14 -40.39
CA ASN A 232 -10.70 -11.31 -41.82
C ASN A 232 -12.04 -11.80 -42.38
N VAL A 233 -12.60 -11.10 -43.36
CA VAL A 233 -13.87 -11.41 -44.04
C VAL A 233 -13.56 -11.90 -45.45
N TYR A 234 -14.16 -13.01 -45.86
CA TYR A 234 -13.89 -13.68 -47.13
C TYR A 234 -15.14 -14.01 -47.94
N ARG A 235 -14.96 -14.17 -49.25
CA ARG A 235 -15.98 -14.63 -50.22
C ARG A 235 -15.53 -15.96 -50.81
N GLN A 236 -16.43 -16.92 -50.94
CA GLN A 236 -16.10 -18.22 -51.53
C GLN A 236 -15.82 -18.08 -53.03
N VAL A 237 -14.73 -18.68 -53.52
CA VAL A 237 -14.39 -18.69 -54.94
C VAL A 237 -15.19 -19.77 -55.65
N THR A 238 -16.27 -19.39 -56.31
CA THR A 238 -17.06 -20.30 -57.16
C THR A 238 -16.42 -20.45 -58.54
N PRO A 239 -16.27 -21.68 -59.08
CA PRO A 239 -15.83 -21.87 -60.46
C PRO A 239 -16.91 -21.40 -61.44
N PRO A 240 -16.55 -20.92 -62.65
CA PRO A 240 -17.53 -20.51 -63.65
C PRO A 240 -18.37 -21.72 -64.09
N VAL A 241 -19.69 -21.57 -64.04
CA VAL A 241 -20.62 -22.56 -64.59
C VAL A 241 -20.47 -22.60 -66.10
N LYS A 242 -20.06 -23.74 -66.66
CA LYS A 242 -20.13 -23.96 -68.11
C LYS A 242 -21.60 -23.90 -68.55
N THR A 243 -21.92 -23.07 -69.54
CA THR A 243 -23.18 -23.20 -70.27
C THR A 243 -23.11 -24.47 -71.14
N PRO A 244 -24.14 -25.33 -71.12
CA PRO A 244 -24.21 -26.46 -72.03
C PRO A 244 -24.45 -25.96 -73.47
N ILE A 245 -23.98 -26.71 -74.46
CA ILE A 245 -24.15 -26.42 -75.88
C ILE A 245 -25.07 -27.45 -76.52
N THR A 246 -25.96 -27.01 -77.41
CA THR A 246 -26.74 -27.89 -78.29
C THR A 246 -26.13 -27.92 -79.69
N ASN A 247 -25.88 -29.12 -80.21
CA ASN A 247 -25.38 -29.39 -81.55
C ASN A 247 -26.49 -29.98 -82.43
N PHE A 248 -26.45 -29.68 -83.73
CA PHE A 248 -27.47 -30.10 -84.70
C PHE A 248 -26.78 -30.77 -85.89
N VAL A 249 -26.91 -32.09 -86.02
CA VAL A 249 -26.17 -32.89 -87.03
C VAL A 249 -27.06 -33.82 -87.84
N ASP A 250 -26.65 -34.19 -89.05
CA ASP A 250 -27.31 -35.25 -89.82
C ASP A 250 -26.96 -36.66 -89.29
N GLU A 251 -27.57 -37.70 -89.86
CA GLU A 251 -27.28 -39.11 -89.53
C GLU A 251 -25.82 -39.54 -89.76
N ASN A 252 -25.01 -38.74 -90.49
CA ASN A 252 -23.58 -38.96 -90.71
C ASN A 252 -22.69 -38.18 -89.71
N GLY A 253 -23.28 -37.34 -88.85
CA GLY A 253 -22.56 -36.45 -87.93
C GLY A 253 -22.16 -35.09 -88.52
N THR A 254 -22.65 -34.74 -89.71
CA THR A 254 -22.40 -33.47 -90.40
C THR A 254 -23.24 -32.35 -89.76
N PRO A 255 -22.66 -31.21 -89.33
CA PRO A 255 -23.45 -30.09 -88.83
C PRO A 255 -24.42 -29.53 -89.87
N ILE A 256 -25.70 -29.37 -89.50
CA ILE A 256 -26.76 -28.79 -90.35
C ILE A 256 -27.24 -27.40 -89.90
N LYS A 257 -26.87 -27.00 -88.68
CA LYS A 257 -27.10 -25.68 -88.06
C LYS A 257 -25.97 -25.44 -87.07
N ASP A 258 -25.53 -24.19 -86.91
CA ASP A 258 -24.49 -23.82 -85.95
C ASP A 258 -24.88 -24.23 -84.51
N PRO A 259 -23.93 -24.66 -83.66
CA PRO A 259 -24.22 -24.98 -82.26
C PRO A 259 -24.71 -23.76 -81.49
N GLU A 260 -25.63 -23.96 -80.56
CA GLU A 260 -26.25 -22.89 -79.77
C GLU A 260 -26.08 -23.10 -78.27
N GLU A 261 -25.97 -22.00 -77.52
CA GLU A 261 -25.95 -22.05 -76.06
C GLU A 261 -27.30 -22.50 -75.47
N GLY A 262 -27.21 -23.26 -74.38
CA GLY A 262 -28.33 -23.89 -73.70
C GLY A 262 -28.56 -25.35 -74.11
N SER A 263 -29.39 -26.04 -73.33
CA SER A 263 -29.84 -27.40 -73.59
C SER A 263 -31.20 -27.36 -74.33
N LYS A 264 -31.21 -27.70 -75.63
CA LYS A 264 -32.39 -27.61 -76.51
C LYS A 264 -32.69 -28.98 -77.15
N PRO A 265 -33.13 -29.97 -76.37
CA PRO A 265 -33.44 -31.30 -76.88
C PRO A 265 -34.65 -31.29 -77.83
N ASN A 266 -34.56 -32.04 -78.92
CA ASN A 266 -35.63 -32.18 -79.93
C ASN A 266 -36.09 -30.86 -80.59
N GLU A 267 -35.17 -29.92 -80.84
CA GLU A 267 -35.53 -28.67 -81.53
C GLU A 267 -35.93 -28.96 -83.01
N PRO A 268 -37.09 -28.48 -83.51
CA PRO A 268 -37.50 -28.75 -84.88
C PRO A 268 -36.73 -27.90 -85.89
N ILE A 269 -36.15 -28.54 -86.92
CA ILE A 269 -35.46 -27.86 -88.04
C ILE A 269 -36.26 -28.09 -89.33
N SER A 270 -36.56 -27.02 -90.06
CA SER A 270 -37.38 -27.10 -91.28
C SER A 270 -36.72 -27.95 -92.36
N GLY A 271 -37.49 -28.88 -92.95
CA GLY A 271 -37.00 -29.86 -93.95
C GLY A 271 -36.33 -31.10 -93.36
N TYR A 272 -36.28 -31.23 -92.03
CA TYR A 272 -35.66 -32.36 -91.32
C TYR A 272 -36.60 -32.97 -90.27
N GLU A 273 -36.48 -34.27 -90.04
CA GLU A 273 -37.08 -34.97 -88.90
C GLU A 273 -36.00 -35.36 -87.89
N ILE A 274 -36.36 -35.41 -86.60
CA ILE A 274 -35.43 -35.78 -85.51
C ILE A 274 -35.37 -37.30 -85.42
N VAL A 275 -34.16 -37.85 -85.54
CA VAL A 275 -33.87 -39.29 -85.48
C VAL A 275 -33.53 -39.71 -84.05
N SER A 276 -32.74 -38.90 -83.35
CA SER A 276 -32.42 -39.10 -81.94
C SER A 276 -31.96 -37.79 -81.29
N THR A 277 -31.97 -37.78 -79.97
CA THR A 277 -31.38 -36.71 -79.15
C THR A 277 -30.61 -37.36 -78.01
N THR A 278 -29.37 -36.94 -77.79
CA THR A 278 -28.53 -37.40 -76.67
C THR A 278 -28.08 -36.22 -75.83
N THR A 279 -27.91 -36.46 -74.52
CA THR A 279 -27.36 -35.49 -73.57
C THR A 279 -26.17 -36.10 -72.86
N ASP A 280 -25.06 -35.36 -72.74
CA ASP A 280 -23.84 -35.83 -72.07
C ASP A 280 -23.83 -35.51 -70.56
N LYS A 281 -22.68 -35.75 -69.89
CA LYS A 281 -22.52 -35.51 -68.44
C LYS A 281 -22.29 -34.03 -68.09
N ASP A 282 -21.87 -33.23 -69.05
CA ASP A 282 -21.68 -31.77 -68.92
C ASP A 282 -22.98 -31.01 -69.27
N GLY A 283 -24.03 -31.74 -69.69
CA GLY A 283 -25.35 -31.21 -70.05
C GLY A 283 -25.50 -30.80 -71.52
N ASN A 284 -24.46 -31.00 -72.34
CA ASN A 284 -24.51 -30.70 -73.77
C ASN A 284 -25.49 -31.63 -74.47
N VAL A 285 -26.15 -31.14 -75.51
CA VAL A 285 -27.13 -31.87 -76.30
C VAL A 285 -26.61 -32.06 -77.71
N THR A 286 -26.90 -33.22 -78.30
CA THR A 286 -26.75 -33.45 -79.74
C THR A 286 -28.08 -33.97 -80.29
N ASN A 287 -28.73 -33.15 -81.11
CA ASN A 287 -29.89 -33.52 -81.89
C ASN A 287 -29.41 -34.07 -83.25
N VAL A 288 -29.83 -35.30 -83.60
CA VAL A 288 -29.49 -35.98 -84.86
C VAL A 288 -30.71 -36.00 -85.77
N TYR A 289 -30.54 -35.61 -87.03
CA TYR A 289 -31.62 -35.36 -87.99
C TYR A 289 -31.47 -36.14 -89.29
N ARG A 290 -32.61 -36.43 -89.94
CA ARG A 290 -32.71 -36.98 -91.29
C ARG A 290 -33.48 -36.02 -92.17
N GLN A 291 -33.03 -35.82 -93.41
CA GLN A 291 -33.71 -34.92 -94.34
C GLN A 291 -35.02 -35.54 -94.83
N VAL A 292 -36.12 -34.78 -94.77
CA VAL A 292 -37.44 -35.25 -95.24
C VAL A 292 -37.51 -35.10 -96.75
N THR A 293 -37.29 -36.21 -97.47
CA THR A 293 -37.46 -36.25 -98.92
C THR A 293 -38.96 -36.32 -99.28
N LEU A 294 -39.51 -35.22 -99.77
CA LEU A 294 -40.86 -35.16 -100.34
C LEU A 294 -40.93 -35.99 -101.63
N SER A 295 -41.36 -37.24 -101.52
CA SER A 295 -41.82 -38.05 -102.66
C SER A 295 -43.21 -37.59 -103.11
N GLU A 296 -43.38 -37.37 -104.41
CA GLU A 296 -44.65 -36.87 -104.96
C GLU A 296 -45.77 -37.91 -104.88
N GLN A 297 -46.75 -37.70 -103.99
CA GLN A 297 -48.11 -38.21 -104.18
C GLN A 297 -49.18 -37.18 -103.85
N VAL A 298 -49.79 -36.67 -104.92
CA VAL A 298 -51.17 -36.16 -105.06
C VAL A 298 -51.64 -35.15 -104.01
N ILE A 299 -51.75 -33.89 -104.44
CA ILE A 299 -52.56 -32.86 -103.79
C ILE A 299 -54.04 -33.15 -104.08
N GLU A 300 -54.84 -33.34 -103.03
CA GLU A 300 -56.29 -33.08 -103.08
C GLU A 300 -56.58 -31.90 -102.15
N ALA A 301 -57.43 -30.96 -102.61
CA ALA A 301 -57.56 -29.64 -102.00
C ALA A 301 -59.02 -29.26 -101.77
N GLU A 302 -59.35 -28.86 -100.54
CA GLU A 302 -60.53 -28.06 -100.24
C GLU A 302 -60.15 -26.71 -99.63
N VAL A 303 -61.06 -25.74 -99.76
CA VAL A 303 -60.79 -24.30 -99.70
C VAL A 303 -61.40 -23.64 -98.45
N PRO A 304 -60.89 -22.47 -98.01
CA PRO A 304 -61.03 -22.02 -96.62
C PRO A 304 -62.36 -21.33 -96.30
N GLN A 305 -62.66 -21.24 -95.01
CA GLN A 305 -63.62 -20.28 -94.46
C GLN A 305 -62.94 -19.28 -93.51
N TYR A 306 -63.12 -17.99 -93.79
CA TYR A 306 -62.90 -16.90 -92.85
C TYR A 306 -64.17 -16.70 -92.00
N VAL A 307 -64.02 -16.22 -90.76
CA VAL A 307 -64.92 -15.24 -90.12
C VAL A 307 -64.20 -14.59 -88.92
N THR A 308 -64.76 -13.51 -88.39
CA THR A 308 -64.08 -12.46 -87.62
C THR A 308 -63.96 -12.68 -86.10
N LYS A 309 -63.11 -11.85 -85.46
CA LYS A 309 -63.14 -11.58 -84.01
C LYS A 309 -64.51 -11.08 -83.55
N GLU A 310 -64.89 -11.39 -82.32
CA GLU A 310 -65.50 -10.42 -81.41
C GLU A 310 -65.24 -10.79 -79.93
N THR A 311 -65.76 -10.01 -78.97
CA THR A 311 -65.26 -9.95 -77.58
C THR A 311 -66.30 -10.21 -76.49
N ALA A 312 -65.84 -10.78 -75.37
CA ALA A 312 -66.53 -10.91 -74.06
C ALA A 312 -67.78 -11.83 -74.07
N THR A 313 -68.13 -12.56 -72.99
CA THR A 313 -68.09 -12.26 -71.55
C THR A 313 -67.95 -13.54 -70.68
N LEU A 314 -67.76 -13.39 -69.37
CA LEU A 314 -67.95 -14.44 -68.37
C LEU A 314 -69.44 -14.61 -67.99
N PRO A 315 -69.91 -15.84 -67.73
CA PRO A 315 -70.87 -16.13 -66.68
C PRO A 315 -70.17 -16.68 -65.43
N ASN A 316 -70.62 -16.27 -64.25
CA ASN A 316 -70.13 -16.73 -62.94
C ASN A 316 -71.21 -17.54 -62.20
N THR A 317 -70.78 -18.63 -61.57
CA THR A 317 -71.40 -19.33 -60.44
C THR A 317 -70.22 -19.94 -59.65
N GLY A 318 -70.00 -19.66 -58.36
CA GLY A 318 -70.97 -19.56 -57.26
C GLY A 318 -71.08 -20.94 -56.58
N ASP A 319 -70.98 -21.12 -55.27
CA ASP A 319 -70.99 -20.22 -54.09
C ASP A 319 -70.15 -20.90 -52.97
N ASN A 320 -69.48 -20.31 -51.98
CA ASN A 320 -69.09 -18.93 -51.57
C ASN A 320 -67.77 -19.08 -50.71
N ASP A 321 -67.32 -18.31 -49.71
CA ASP A 321 -67.85 -17.19 -48.90
C ASP A 321 -66.71 -16.41 -48.18
N SER A 322 -67.07 -15.24 -47.62
CA SER A 322 -66.33 -14.40 -46.65
C SER A 322 -65.07 -13.64 -47.13
N ALA A 323 -64.71 -12.45 -46.60
CA ALA A 323 -65.49 -11.37 -45.96
C ALA A 323 -64.61 -10.10 -45.79
N PHE A 324 -64.91 -9.00 -46.53
CA PHE A 324 -64.36 -7.62 -46.39
C PHE A 324 -62.81 -7.42 -46.51
N GLY A 325 -62.26 -6.37 -47.14
CA GLY A 325 -62.85 -5.33 -48.00
C GLY A 325 -61.87 -4.18 -48.34
N ILE A 326 -61.99 -3.62 -49.57
CA ILE A 326 -61.92 -2.19 -50.01
C ILE A 326 -60.98 -1.20 -49.22
N VAL A 327 -60.19 -0.28 -49.80
CA VAL A 327 -60.37 0.58 -51.01
C VAL A 327 -59.04 1.03 -51.66
N ALA A 328 -59.09 1.44 -52.94
CA ALA A 328 -58.11 2.27 -53.66
C ALA A 328 -58.01 3.71 -53.06
N GLY A 329 -57.08 4.61 -53.44
CA GLY A 329 -56.01 4.60 -54.46
C GLY A 329 -55.71 6.04 -54.93
N ILE A 330 -55.35 6.21 -56.22
CA ILE A 330 -55.14 7.48 -56.97
C ILE A 330 -53.82 8.22 -56.72
N VAL A 331 -53.20 8.65 -57.83
CA VAL A 331 -52.00 9.50 -57.92
C VAL A 331 -52.41 10.92 -58.32
N THR A 332 -51.83 11.94 -57.69
CA THR A 332 -51.72 13.29 -58.25
C THR A 332 -50.36 13.90 -57.91
N ALA A 333 -49.79 14.64 -58.86
CA ALA A 333 -48.53 15.37 -58.70
C ALA A 333 -48.78 16.87 -58.88
N THR A 334 -48.15 17.71 -58.04
CA THR A 334 -48.13 19.17 -58.19
C THR A 334 -46.75 19.73 -57.83
N LEU A 335 -46.35 20.80 -58.51
CA LEU A 335 -45.06 21.46 -58.33
C LEU A 335 -45.09 22.45 -57.15
N GLY A 336 -43.94 22.65 -56.50
CA GLY A 336 -43.72 23.71 -55.51
C GLY A 336 -42.25 24.13 -55.47
N LEU A 337 -41.99 25.44 -55.45
CA LEU A 337 -40.65 26.06 -55.49
C LEU A 337 -40.33 26.80 -54.18
N PHE A 338 -39.08 27.30 -54.07
CA PHE A 338 -38.47 28.06 -52.97
C PHE A 338 -38.04 27.23 -51.73
N GLY A 339 -36.95 27.57 -51.04
CA GLY A 339 -36.02 28.68 -51.26
C GLY A 339 -34.72 28.57 -50.45
N LEU A 340 -33.77 29.50 -50.68
CA LEU A 340 -32.41 29.46 -50.13
C LEU A 340 -32.35 29.69 -48.60
N ARG A 341 -31.38 29.04 -47.95
CA ARG A 341 -30.55 29.76 -46.96
C ARG A 341 -29.13 29.20 -46.84
N ARG A 342 -28.13 30.08 -46.92
CA ARG A 342 -26.77 29.85 -46.38
C ARG A 342 -26.75 30.23 -44.91
N ARG A 343 -25.90 29.57 -44.13
CA ARG A 343 -25.00 30.25 -43.19
C ARG A 343 -23.67 29.50 -43.07
N LYS A 344 -22.71 30.15 -42.41
CA LYS A 344 -21.36 29.70 -42.10
C LYS A 344 -21.16 29.96 -40.60
N GLU A 345 -19.90 29.99 -40.13
CA GLU A 345 -19.48 30.22 -38.72
C GLU A 345 -19.71 28.97 -37.85
N ASP A 346 -18.69 28.36 -37.25
CA ASP A 346 -17.23 28.64 -37.27
C ASP A 346 -16.40 27.39 -37.60
#